data_AF-A0A928XWU3-F1
#
_entry.id   AF-A0A928XWU3-F1
#
_cell.length_a   1.000
_cell.length_b   1.000
_cell.length_c   1.000
_cell.angle_alpha   90.00
_cell.angle_beta   90.00
_cell.angle_gamma   90.00
#
_symmetry.space_group_name_H-M   'P 1'
#
loop_
_entity.id
_entity.type
_entity.pdbx_description
1 polymer ?
#
loop_
_entity_poly.entity_id
_entity_poly.type
_entity_poly.pdbx_seq_one_letter_code
_entity_poly.pdbx_strand_id
1 'polypeptide(L)'
;MPVVDCCSREVLGWDLAHTARAKTAERALEEALLHRLAPLEALHQDSPCATITALSRLTSLPRPRARLRPHAEYIAPYTPEQNGLCERFIRTFKEECAWQHRFDNLTAARATVARYIEHYNTQRTHSALNYNTPRQTYLTLCNPPHQQAA
;
A
#
# COMPACT_ATOMS: atom_id res chain seq x y z
N MET A 1 8.23 0.04 -5.91
CA MET A 1 7.13 0.99 -6.11
C MET A 1 6.11 0.74 -5.02
N PRO A 2 5.93 1.65 -4.05
CA PRO A 2 4.89 1.55 -3.04
C PRO A 2 3.59 2.22 -3.51
N VAL A 3 2.45 1.73 -3.01
CA VAL A 3 1.14 2.40 -3.06
C VAL A 3 0.74 2.71 -1.63
N VAL A 4 0.60 3.99 -1.30
CA VAL A 4 0.37 4.46 0.08
C VAL A 4 -1.00 5.12 0.17
N ASP A 5 -1.76 4.76 1.19
CA ASP A 5 -3.00 5.46 1.52
C ASP A 5 -2.69 6.84 2.11
N CYS A 6 -3.24 7.88 1.49
CA CYS A 6 -3.00 9.26 1.92
C CYS A 6 -3.58 9.56 3.31
N CYS A 7 -4.66 8.87 3.70
CA CYS A 7 -5.35 9.12 4.96
C CYS A 7 -4.65 8.43 6.15
N SER A 8 -4.52 7.10 6.10
CA SER A 8 -3.92 6.30 7.18
C SER A 8 -2.40 6.20 7.12
N ARG A 9 -1.76 6.61 6.02
CA ARG A 9 -0.33 6.38 5.72
C ARG A 9 0.05 4.92 5.53
N GLU A 10 -0.92 4.00 5.46
CA GLU A 10 -0.67 2.57 5.31
C GLU A 10 -0.16 2.27 3.90
N VAL A 11 0.89 1.45 3.80
CA VAL A 11 1.34 0.92 2.52
C VAL A 11 0.44 -0.25 2.16
N LEU A 12 -0.36 -0.09 1.11
CA LEU A 12 -1.40 -1.05 0.72
C LEU A 12 -0.86 -2.16 -0.18
N GLY A 13 0.12 -1.82 -1.01
CA GLY A 13 0.73 -2.74 -1.96
C GLY A 13 2.05 -2.18 -2.43
N TRP A 14 2.96 -3.07 -2.82
CA TRP A 14 4.29 -2.67 -3.25
C TRP A 14 4.94 -3.73 -4.12
N ASP A 15 5.81 -3.29 -5.01
CA ASP A 15 6.56 -4.23 -5.84
C ASP A 15 8.01 -3.79 -6.03
N LEU A 16 8.93 -4.77 -6.07
CA LEU A 16 10.36 -4.54 -6.22
C LEU A 16 10.89 -5.27 -7.45
N ALA A 17 11.57 -4.53 -8.33
CA ALA A 17 12.18 -5.03 -9.54
C ALA A 17 13.52 -4.35 -9.80
N HIS A 18 14.38 -4.98 -10.58
CA HIS A 18 15.67 -4.40 -10.99
C HIS A 18 15.54 -3.13 -11.84
N THR A 19 14.40 -2.95 -12.52
CA THR A 19 14.14 -1.77 -13.37
C THR A 19 12.77 -1.18 -13.06
N ALA A 20 12.65 0.14 -13.19
CA ALA A 20 11.39 0.84 -13.08
C ALA A 20 10.58 0.67 -14.38
N ARG A 21 9.59 -0.22 -14.37
CA ARG A 21 8.67 -0.47 -15.49
C ARG A 21 7.23 -0.26 -15.05
N ALA A 22 6.35 0.08 -16.00
CA ALA A 22 4.90 0.20 -15.75
C ALA A 22 4.31 -1.04 -15.06
N LYS A 23 4.73 -2.25 -15.49
CA LYS A 23 4.32 -3.51 -14.87
C LYS A 23 4.59 -3.59 -13.36
N THR A 24 5.66 -2.97 -12.87
CA THR A 24 5.96 -2.93 -11.42
C THR A 24 4.92 -2.08 -10.68
N ALA A 25 4.47 -0.97 -11.28
CA ALA A 25 3.41 -0.14 -10.70
C ALA A 25 2.04 -0.83 -10.78
N GLU A 26 1.74 -1.51 -11.89
CA GLU A 26 0.51 -2.30 -12.06
C GLU A 26 0.37 -3.38 -10.97
N ARG A 27 1.43 -4.15 -10.71
CA ARG A 27 1.42 -5.18 -9.65
C ARG A 27 1.21 -4.59 -8.26
N ALA A 28 1.90 -3.49 -7.94
CA ALA A 28 1.75 -2.82 -6.65
C ALA A 28 0.32 -2.27 -6.45
N LEU A 29 -0.29 -1.73 -7.52
CA LEU A 29 -1.68 -1.27 -7.48
C LEU A 29 -2.66 -2.45 -7.33
N GLU A 30 -2.44 -3.55 -8.05
CA GLU A 30 -3.28 -4.74 -7.91
C GLU A 30 -3.24 -5.31 -6.48
N GLU A 31 -2.04 -5.42 -5.88
CA GLU A 31 -1.90 -5.82 -4.48
C GLU A 31 -2.64 -4.86 -3.53
N ALA A 32 -2.52 -3.55 -3.74
CA ALA A 32 -3.21 -2.55 -2.93
C ALA A 32 -4.74 -2.67 -3.00
N LEU A 33 -5.28 -2.92 -4.20
CA LEU A 33 -6.70 -3.14 -4.41
C LEU A 33 -7.17 -4.42 -3.72
N LEU A 34 -6.41 -5.51 -3.81
CA LEU A 34 -6.71 -6.75 -3.09
C LEU A 34 -6.67 -6.53 -1.57
N HIS A 35 -5.66 -5.85 -1.05
CA HIS A 35 -5.52 -5.56 0.37
C HIS A 35 -6.71 -4.79 0.96
N ARG A 36 -7.32 -3.88 0.19
CA ARG A 36 -8.43 -3.03 0.66
C ARG A 36 -9.82 -3.54 0.30
N LEU A 37 -9.97 -4.20 -0.84
CA LEU A 37 -11.28 -4.45 -1.46
C LEU A 37 -11.62 -5.94 -1.55
N ALA A 38 -10.64 -6.83 -1.40
CA ALA A 38 -10.95 -8.26 -1.40
C ALA A 38 -11.78 -8.63 -0.15
N PRO A 39 -12.83 -9.45 -0.30
CA PRO A 39 -13.43 -10.13 0.84
C PRO A 39 -12.35 -10.92 1.59
N LEU A 40 -12.34 -10.88 2.93
CA LEU A 40 -11.37 -11.56 3.80
C LEU A 40 -11.14 -13.06 3.45
N GLU A 41 -12.09 -13.70 2.76
CA GLU A 41 -12.06 -15.11 2.35
C GLU A 41 -11.26 -15.39 1.05
N ALA A 42 -10.86 -14.37 0.29
CA ALA A 42 -10.26 -14.54 -1.05
C ALA A 42 -8.73 -14.44 -1.11
N LEU A 43 -8.05 -14.18 0.02
CA LEU A 43 -6.59 -14.01 0.08
C LEU A 43 -5.89 -15.36 0.29
N HIS A 44 -5.86 -16.22 -0.74
CA HIS A 44 -4.91 -17.33 -0.80
C HIS A 44 -3.56 -16.84 -1.34
N GLN A 45 -2.46 -17.17 -0.64
CA GLN A 45 -1.12 -16.58 -0.79
C GLN A 45 -0.30 -17.01 -2.03
N ASP A 46 -0.85 -17.78 -2.97
CA ASP A 46 -0.07 -18.32 -4.09
C ASP A 46 -0.64 -17.94 -5.46
N SER A 47 -0.47 -16.68 -5.88
CA SER A 47 -0.73 -16.32 -7.28
C SER A 47 0.27 -15.30 -7.84
N PRO A 48 1.22 -15.75 -8.70
CA PRO A 48 2.20 -14.88 -9.35
C PRO A 48 1.62 -14.02 -10.50
N CYS A 49 0.31 -14.10 -10.72
CA CYS A 49 -0.36 -13.55 -11.89
C CYS A 49 -1.51 -12.64 -11.47
N ALA A 50 -1.11 -11.49 -10.94
CA ALA A 50 -1.99 -10.44 -10.50
C ALA A 50 -1.60 -9.13 -11.21
N THR A 51 -1.74 -9.08 -12.54
CA THR A 51 -1.33 -7.89 -13.32
C THR A 51 -2.36 -7.43 -14.36
N ILE A 52 -3.48 -8.14 -14.54
CA ILE A 52 -4.55 -7.73 -15.46
C ILE A 52 -5.93 -8.01 -14.83
N THR A 53 -5.96 -8.58 -13.63
CA THR A 53 -7.18 -9.19 -13.10
C THR A 53 -7.77 -8.47 -11.90
N ALA A 54 -7.09 -7.50 -11.26
CA ALA A 54 -7.74 -6.67 -10.24
C ALA A 54 -8.88 -5.83 -10.81
N LEU A 55 -8.67 -5.13 -11.93
CA LEU A 55 -9.72 -4.27 -12.51
C LEU A 55 -10.91 -5.08 -13.06
N SER A 56 -10.68 -6.30 -13.57
CA SER A 56 -11.74 -7.19 -14.07
C SER A 56 -12.37 -8.10 -13.00
N ARG A 57 -11.69 -8.38 -11.88
CA ARG A 57 -12.29 -9.02 -10.69
C ARG A 57 -13.11 -8.04 -9.86
N LEU A 58 -12.74 -6.76 -9.85
CA LEU A 58 -13.55 -5.71 -9.21
C LEU A 58 -14.88 -5.48 -9.94
N THR A 59 -14.96 -5.75 -11.25
CA THR A 59 -16.22 -5.65 -12.01
C THR A 59 -17.11 -6.88 -11.90
N SER A 60 -16.60 -8.03 -11.42
CA SER A 60 -17.34 -9.29 -11.29
C SER A 60 -17.67 -9.67 -9.84
N LEU A 61 -17.34 -8.83 -8.86
CA LEU A 61 -17.77 -9.01 -7.48
C LEU A 61 -19.31 -8.88 -7.37
N PRO A 62 -20.02 -9.88 -6.83
CA PRO A 62 -21.49 -9.95 -6.83
C PRO A 62 -22.15 -9.03 -5.78
N ARG A 63 -21.48 -7.97 -5.32
CA ARG A 63 -22.06 -7.00 -4.39
C ARG A 63 -22.06 -5.60 -4.99
N PRO A 64 -23.15 -4.82 -4.85
CA PRO A 64 -23.30 -3.49 -5.43
C PRO A 64 -22.50 -2.43 -4.63
N ARG A 65 -21.23 -2.70 -4.33
CA ARG A 65 -20.32 -1.69 -3.79
C ARG A 65 -19.64 -1.02 -4.97
N ALA A 66 -20.31 0.03 -5.47
CA ALA A 66 -19.81 1.10 -6.33
C ALA A 66 -18.82 0.69 -7.44
N ARG A 67 -19.22 0.92 -8.70
CA ARG A 67 -18.28 0.93 -9.84
C ARG A 67 -17.11 1.85 -9.49
N LEU A 68 -15.98 1.29 -9.05
CA LEU A 68 -14.77 2.05 -8.78
C LEU A 68 -14.36 2.72 -10.09
N ARG A 69 -14.38 4.04 -10.11
CA ARG A 69 -13.90 4.85 -11.23
C ARG A 69 -12.59 5.50 -10.78
N PRO A 70 -11.44 4.84 -10.99
CA PRO A 70 -10.16 5.47 -10.67
C PRO A 70 -10.02 6.75 -11.49
N HIS A 71 -9.66 7.84 -10.81
CA HIS A 71 -9.31 9.11 -11.43
C HIS A 71 -7.79 9.26 -11.33
N ALA A 72 -7.13 9.49 -12.46
CA ALA A 72 -5.71 9.75 -12.50
C ALA A 72 -5.47 11.24 -12.23
N GLU A 73 -4.76 11.53 -11.15
CA GLU A 73 -4.33 12.89 -10.82
C GLU A 73 -2.83 13.00 -11.02
N TYR A 74 -2.41 14.09 -11.67
CA TYR A 74 -1.01 14.41 -11.89
C TYR A 74 -0.64 15.61 -11.04
N ILE A 75 0.58 15.61 -10.52
CA ILE A 75 1.12 16.79 -9.85
C ILE A 75 1.24 17.94 -10.84
N ALA A 76 0.94 19.16 -10.40
CA ALA A 76 1.08 20.33 -11.24
C ALA A 76 2.58 20.63 -11.51
N PRO A 77 2.93 21.17 -12.69
CA PRO A 77 4.30 21.61 -12.97
C PRO A 77 4.81 22.54 -11.87
N TYR A 78 6.06 22.35 -11.45
CA TYR A 78 6.73 23.16 -10.41
C TYR A 78 6.10 23.10 -9.02
N THR A 79 5.38 22.04 -8.68
CA THR A 79 4.80 21.82 -7.33
C THR A 79 5.24 20.51 -6.68
N PRO A 80 6.55 20.32 -6.41
CA PRO A 80 7.07 19.08 -5.83
C PRO A 80 6.44 18.74 -4.47
N GLU A 81 5.93 19.73 -3.73
CA GLU A 81 5.30 19.57 -2.43
C GLU A 81 4.06 18.67 -2.47
N GLN A 82 3.39 18.57 -3.63
CA GLN A 82 2.22 17.70 -3.83
C GLN A 82 2.57 16.21 -3.70
N ASN A 83 3.83 15.83 -3.92
CA ASN A 83 4.32 14.46 -3.78
C ASN A 83 4.94 14.16 -2.40
N GLY A 84 4.83 15.10 -1.45
CA GLY A 84 5.54 15.03 -0.17
C GLY A 84 5.20 13.80 0.69
N LEU A 85 4.01 13.20 0.52
CA LEU A 85 3.63 11.98 1.24
C LEU A 85 4.46 10.78 0.79
N CYS A 86 4.53 10.55 -0.53
CA CYS A 86 5.32 9.48 -1.11
C CYS A 86 6.81 9.69 -0.84
N GLU A 87 7.30 10.92 -0.98
CA GLU A 87 8.70 11.25 -0.71
C GLU A 87 9.09 11.02 0.74
N ARG A 88 8.22 11.39 1.69
CA ARG A 88 8.43 11.13 3.11
C ARG A 88 8.52 9.64 3.39
N PHE A 89 7.62 8.83 2.83
CA PHE A 89 7.69 7.38 2.97
C PHE A 89 8.99 6.81 2.39
N ILE A 90 9.34 7.19 1.16
CA ILE A 90 10.56 6.71 0.47
C ILE A 90 11.81 7.07 1.26
N ARG A 91 11.88 8.28 1.82
CA ARG A 91 13.00 8.70 2.67
C ARG A 91 13.13 7.79 3.89
N THR A 92 12.04 7.62 4.65
CA THR A 92 12.04 6.76 5.85
C THR A 92 12.39 5.31 5.50
N PHE A 93 11.81 4.75 4.44
CA PHE A 93 12.16 3.40 3.96
C PHE A 93 13.66 3.25 3.63
N LYS A 94 14.25 4.26 3.00
CA LYS A 94 15.68 4.24 2.69
C LYS A 94 16.53 4.26 3.96
N GLU A 95 16.26 5.20 4.85
CA GLU A 95 17.02 5.41 6.09
C GLU A 95 16.97 4.19 7.02
N GLU A 96 15.79 3.58 7.15
CA GLU A 96 15.54 2.54 8.15
C GLU A 96 15.68 1.12 7.61
N CYS A 97 15.50 0.92 6.30
CA CYS A 97 15.56 -0.40 5.68
C CYS A 97 16.61 -0.47 4.58
N ALA A 98 16.44 0.26 3.48
CA ALA A 98 17.24 0.01 2.28
C ALA A 98 18.74 0.26 2.48
N TRP A 99 19.12 1.30 3.22
CA TRP A 99 20.53 1.63 3.48
C TRP A 99 21.16 0.78 4.58
N GLN A 100 20.35 0.15 5.43
CA GLN A 100 20.82 -0.72 6.52
C GLN A 100 21.19 -2.12 6.04
N HIS A 101 20.91 -2.46 4.77
CA HIS A 101 21.08 -3.81 4.25
C HIS A 101 21.89 -3.81 2.97
N ARG A 102 22.71 -4.85 2.79
CA ARG A 102 23.23 -5.26 1.49
C ARG A 102 22.48 -6.52 1.05
N PHE A 103 22.02 -6.52 -0.18
CA PHE A 103 21.20 -7.62 -0.70
C PHE A 103 21.99 -8.43 -1.71
N ASP A 104 22.06 -9.75 -1.49
CA ASP A 104 22.74 -10.65 -2.42
C ASP A 104 21.92 -10.91 -3.69
N ASN A 105 20.59 -10.89 -3.56
CA ASN A 105 19.67 -11.09 -4.67
C ASN A 105 18.32 -10.41 -4.41
N LEU A 106 17.51 -10.33 -5.47
CA LEU A 106 16.20 -9.68 -5.42
C LEU A 106 15.21 -10.37 -4.48
N THR A 107 15.30 -11.69 -4.32
CA THR A 107 14.44 -12.46 -3.41
C THR A 107 14.70 -12.09 -1.95
N ALA A 108 15.97 -12.01 -1.53
CA ALA A 108 16.36 -11.55 -0.21
C ALA A 108 15.93 -10.10 0.05
N ALA A 109 16.08 -9.23 -0.97
CA ALA A 109 15.60 -7.85 -0.90
C ALA A 109 14.08 -7.80 -0.70
N ARG A 110 13.31 -8.58 -1.47
CA ARG A 110 11.84 -8.67 -1.32
C ARG A 110 11.43 -9.13 0.07
N ALA A 111 12.04 -10.19 0.60
CA ALA A 111 11.73 -10.67 1.94
C ALA A 111 12.01 -9.60 3.01
N THR A 112 13.11 -8.85 2.87
CA THR A 112 13.45 -7.76 3.79
C THR A 112 12.45 -6.61 3.69
N VAL A 113 12.10 -6.19 2.48
CA VAL A 113 11.10 -5.14 2.27
C VAL A 113 9.73 -5.57 2.80
N ALA A 114 9.31 -6.81 2.59
CA ALA A 114 8.04 -7.34 3.11
C ALA A 114 7.95 -7.19 4.64
N ARG A 115 8.99 -7.62 5.36
CA ARG A 115 9.06 -7.48 6.83
C ARG A 115 9.05 -6.01 7.25
N TYR A 116 9.76 -5.15 6.53
CA TYR A 116 9.76 -3.73 6.84
C TYR A 116 8.39 -3.09 6.63
N ILE A 117 7.68 -3.42 5.54
CA ILE A 117 6.33 -2.91 5.29
C ILE A 117 5.35 -3.37 6.38
N GLU A 118 5.45 -4.62 6.81
CA GLU A 118 4.67 -5.12 7.94
C GLU A 118 4.95 -4.34 9.23
N HIS A 119 6.23 -4.15 9.58
CA HIS A 119 6.63 -3.32 10.73
C HIS A 119 6.14 -1.88 10.60
N TYR A 120 6.31 -1.26 9.43
CA TYR A 120 5.87 0.10 9.14
C TYR A 120 4.35 0.25 9.34
N ASN A 121 3.56 -0.70 8.85
CA ASN A 121 2.10 -0.64 8.95
C ASN A 121 1.59 -0.95 10.37
N THR A 122 2.25 -1.85 11.11
CA THR A 122 1.69 -2.43 12.35
C THR A 122 2.38 -2.02 13.65
N GLN A 123 3.59 -1.45 13.58
CA GLN A 123 4.40 -1.14 14.76
C GLN A 123 4.96 0.28 14.75
N ARG A 124 5.30 0.82 13.57
CA ARG A 124 5.83 2.18 13.46
C ARG A 124 4.74 3.21 13.75
N THR A 125 4.97 4.05 14.75
CA THR A 125 4.07 5.16 15.10
C THR A 125 4.39 6.42 14.31
N HIS A 126 3.36 7.18 13.92
CA HIS A 126 3.52 8.42 13.18
C HIS A 126 2.97 9.61 13.95
N SER A 127 3.75 10.68 14.11
CA SER A 127 3.29 11.91 14.78
C SER A 127 2.07 12.54 14.08
N ALA A 128 2.01 12.45 12.75
CA ALA A 128 0.87 12.89 11.96
C ALA A 128 -0.42 12.08 12.21
N LEU A 129 -0.32 10.94 12.89
CA LEU A 129 -1.42 10.02 13.21
C LEU A 129 -1.66 9.95 14.74
N ASN A 130 -1.30 10.99 15.49
CA ASN A 130 -1.36 11.01 16.96
C ASN A 130 -0.59 9.85 17.59
N TYR A 131 0.58 9.52 17.03
CA TYR A 131 1.42 8.40 17.45
C TYR A 131 0.75 7.01 17.33
N ASN A 132 -0.30 6.89 16.52
CA ASN A 132 -0.82 5.59 16.11
C ASN A 132 -0.01 5.02 14.94
N THR A 133 -0.12 3.70 14.76
CA THR A 133 0.37 3.01 13.57
C THR A 133 -0.61 3.17 12.41
N PRO A 134 -0.15 3.06 11.15
CA PRO A 134 -1.03 3.17 10.00
C PRO A 134 -2.22 2.21 10.05
N ARG A 135 -1.99 0.95 10.44
CA ARG A 135 -3.03 -0.08 10.60
C ARG A 135 -4.05 0.32 11.66
N GLN A 136 -3.61 0.82 12.82
CA GLN A 136 -4.53 1.29 13.87
C GLN A 136 -5.37 2.46 13.38
N THR A 137 -4.77 3.46 12.72
CA THR A 137 -5.53 4.58 12.17
C THR A 137 -6.58 4.12 11.17
N TYR A 138 -6.23 3.20 10.26
CA TYR A 138 -7.20 2.63 9.33
C TYR A 138 -8.36 1.95 10.05
N LEU A 139 -8.10 1.11 11.05
CA LEU A 139 -9.15 0.42 11.81
C LEU A 139 -10.07 1.40 12.53
N THR A 140 -9.52 2.45 13.13
CA THR A 140 -10.30 3.52 13.78
C THR A 140 -11.17 4.28 12.79
N LEU A 141 -10.68 4.52 11.56
CA LEU A 141 -11.46 5.17 10.51
C LEU A 141 -12.61 4.29 10.00
N CYS A 142 -12.42 2.97 9.93
CA CYS A 142 -13.47 2.04 9.52
C CYS A 142 -14.53 1.80 10.60
N ASN A 143 -14.12 1.80 11.88
CA ASN A 143 -15.00 1.57 13.02
C ASN A 143 -14.84 2.72 14.04
N PRO A 144 -15.46 3.88 13.78
CA PRO A 144 -15.38 5.00 14.70
C PRO A 144 -15.94 4.62 16.08
N PRO A 145 -15.35 5.11 17.18
CA PRO A 145 -15.68 4.68 18.54
C PRO A 145 -17.16 4.89 18.94
N HIS A 146 -17.89 5.74 18.23
CA HIS A 146 -19.34 5.93 18.43
C HIS A 146 -20.22 4.77 17.92
N GLN A 147 -19.66 3.80 17.17
CA GLN A 147 -20.40 2.66 16.59
C GLN A 147 -20.29 1.36 17.41
N GLN A 148 -19.64 1.37 18.58
CA GLN A 148 -19.45 0.20 19.44
C GLN A 148 -20.33 0.19 20.71
N ALA A 149 -21.24 1.17 20.87
CA ALA A 149 -22.19 1.23 21.96
C ALA A 149 -23.63 1.09 21.44
N ALA A 150 -24.07 -0.16 21.24
CA ALA A 150 -25.47 -0.54 21.08
C ALA A 150 -25.64 -2.02 21.44
#